data_AF-A0A929PKT2-F1
#
_entry.id   AF-A0A929PKT2-F1
#
_cell.length_a   1.000
_cell.length_b   1.000
_cell.length_c   1.000
_cell.angle_alpha   90.00
_cell.angle_beta   90.00
_cell.angle_gamma   90.00
#
_symmetry.space_group_name_H-M   'P 1'
#
loop_
_entity.id
_entity.type
_entity.pdbx_description
1 polymer ?
#
loop_
_entity_poly.entity_id
_entity_poly.type
_entity_poly.pdbx_seq_one_letter_code
_entity_poly.pdbx_strand_id
1 'polypeptide(L)'
;KLGYTREELLKLTPLDIISPKDHDLLPSIVRKLHKGKSSLFESIHITKDGREIPVNINPNMFEFHGELTVLCVARDISERKQAEKGKQQLEAQLQQAQRMEALGTLGGGV
;
A
#
# COMPACT_ATOMS: atom_id res chain seq x y z
N LYS A 1 -10.70 -11.20 -4.01
CA LYS A 1 -10.51 -10.00 -3.16
C LYS A 1 -11.11 -8.72 -3.76
N LEU A 2 -10.94 -8.45 -5.06
CA LEU A 2 -11.44 -7.20 -5.69
C LEU A 2 -12.95 -7.17 -6.02
N GLY A 3 -13.64 -8.31 -6.00
CA GLY A 3 -15.11 -8.35 -6.20
C GLY A 3 -15.60 -8.25 -7.65
N TYR A 4 -14.71 -8.02 -8.61
CA TYR A 4 -15.02 -8.09 -10.04
C TYR A 4 -15.02 -9.53 -10.56
N THR A 5 -15.91 -9.79 -11.52
CA THR A 5 -15.87 -11.00 -12.36
C THR A 5 -14.71 -10.92 -13.36
N ARG A 6 -14.38 -12.04 -14.01
CA ARG A 6 -13.34 -12.07 -15.05
C ARG A 6 -13.70 -11.16 -16.22
N GLU A 7 -14.95 -11.20 -16.67
CA GLU A 7 -15.46 -10.43 -17.80
C GLU A 7 -15.43 -8.92 -17.52
N GLU A 8 -15.66 -8.54 -16.26
CA GLU A 8 -15.49 -7.15 -15.81
C GLU A 8 -14.02 -6.77 -15.78
N LEU A 9 -13.15 -7.57 -15.16
CA LEU A 9 -11.71 -7.28 -15.08
C LEU A 9 -11.06 -7.09 -16.45
N LEU A 10 -11.48 -7.84 -17.47
CA LEU A 10 -10.96 -7.71 -18.84
C LEU A 10 -11.35 -6.39 -19.53
N LYS A 11 -12.35 -5.67 -19.00
CA LYS A 11 -12.78 -4.36 -19.51
C LYS A 11 -12.17 -3.20 -18.72
N LEU A 12 -11.53 -3.49 -17.58
CA LEU A 12 -10.92 -2.49 -16.71
C LEU A 12 -9.45 -2.29 -17.07
N THR A 13 -8.96 -1.11 -16.75
CA THR A 13 -7.55 -0.75 -16.76
C THR A 13 -7.03 -0.72 -15.32
N PRO A 14 -5.70 -0.73 -15.12
CA PRO A 14 -5.13 -0.53 -13.80
C PRO A 14 -5.59 0.76 -13.10
N LEU A 15 -5.92 1.82 -13.85
CA LEU A 15 -6.40 3.09 -13.29
C LEU A 15 -7.78 2.98 -12.65
N ASP A 16 -8.61 2.03 -13.09
CA ASP A 16 -9.93 1.77 -12.52
C ASP A 16 -9.85 1.02 -11.18
N ILE A 17 -8.72 0.35 -10.93
CA ILE A 17 -8.49 -0.45 -9.72
C ILE A 17 -7.59 0.30 -8.72
N ILE A 18 -6.62 1.07 -9.20
CA ILE A 18 -5.71 1.84 -8.35
C ILE A 18 -6.41 3.11 -7.87
N SER A 19 -6.27 3.42 -6.58
CA SER A 19 -6.83 4.63 -6.00
C SER A 19 -6.36 5.88 -6.76
N PRO A 20 -7.26 6.84 -7.06
CA PRO A 20 -6.90 8.07 -7.77
C PRO A 20 -5.74 8.85 -7.12
N LYS A 21 -5.58 8.74 -5.79
CA LYS A 21 -4.49 9.37 -5.03
C LYS A 21 -3.10 8.86 -5.43
N ASP A 22 -3.02 7.65 -5.97
CA ASP A 22 -1.78 6.98 -6.33
C ASP A 22 -1.51 7.01 -7.85
N HIS A 23 -2.40 7.61 -8.65
CA HIS A 23 -2.25 7.67 -10.12
C HIS A 23 -0.97 8.40 -10.55
N ASP A 24 -0.56 9.43 -9.79
CA ASP A 24 0.66 10.21 -10.05
C ASP A 24 1.95 9.37 -9.93
N LEU A 25 1.90 8.21 -9.28
CA LEU A 25 3.05 7.31 -9.16
C LEU A 25 3.31 6.56 -10.48
N LEU A 26 2.26 6.30 -11.28
CA LEU A 26 2.32 5.41 -12.43
C LEU A 26 3.27 5.86 -13.53
N PRO A 27 3.34 7.14 -13.94
CA PRO A 27 4.30 7.59 -14.95
C PRO A 27 5.76 7.28 -14.56
N SER A 28 6.09 7.39 -13.27
CA SER A 28 7.44 7.10 -12.77
C SER A 28 7.76 5.60 -12.82
N ILE A 29 6.78 4.75 -12.50
CA ILE A 29 6.88 3.29 -12.53
C ILE A 29 7.05 2.82 -13.96
N VAL A 30 6.20 3.29 -14.89
CA VAL A 30 6.28 2.97 -16.32
C VAL A 30 7.65 3.35 -16.88
N ARG A 31 8.19 4.53 -16.53
CA ARG A 31 9.53 4.96 -16.96
C ARG A 31 10.65 4.06 -16.43
N LYS A 32 10.53 3.55 -15.20
CA LYS A 32 11.51 2.59 -14.63
C LYS A 32 11.45 1.25 -15.35
N LEU A 33 10.24 0.74 -15.60
CA LEU A 33 10.03 -0.51 -16.33
C LEU A 33 10.66 -0.47 -17.72
N HIS A 34 10.43 0.61 -18.49
CA HIS A 34 11.03 0.80 -19.81
C HIS A 34 12.57 0.81 -19.81
N LYS A 35 13.20 1.07 -18.66
CA LYS A 35 14.66 1.02 -18.48
C LYS A 35 15.14 -0.34 -17.96
N GLY A 36 14.29 -1.36 -17.95
CA GLY A 36 14.58 -2.68 -17.39
C GLY A 36 14.75 -2.69 -15.87
N LYS A 37 14.25 -1.66 -15.16
CA LYS A 37 14.38 -1.57 -13.69
C LYS A 37 13.13 -2.13 -13.02
N SER A 38 13.33 -2.96 -12.00
CA SER A 38 12.26 -3.33 -11.07
C SER A 38 11.78 -2.09 -10.32
N SER A 39 10.47 -2.03 -10.07
CA SER A 39 9.85 -0.90 -9.37
C SER A 39 8.76 -1.40 -8.43
N LEU A 40 9.16 -2.00 -7.31
CA LEU A 40 8.24 -2.32 -6.22
C LEU A 40 7.65 -1.03 -5.63
N PHE A 41 6.35 -0.99 -5.39
CA PHE A 41 5.69 0.15 -4.76
C PHE A 41 4.47 -0.29 -3.94
N GLU A 42 4.10 0.53 -2.96
CA GLU A 42 2.81 0.37 -2.27
C GLU A 42 1.77 1.31 -2.89
N SER A 43 0.53 0.85 -2.91
CA SER A 43 -0.63 1.62 -3.36
C SER A 43 -1.90 1.09 -2.71
N ILE A 44 -3.03 1.75 -2.91
CA ILE A 44 -4.35 1.30 -2.53
C ILE A 44 -5.10 0.79 -3.77
N HIS A 45 -5.60 -0.43 -3.73
CA HIS A 45 -6.60 -0.91 -4.68
C HIS A 45 -8.01 -0.63 -4.15
N ILE A 46 -8.89 -0.16 -5.03
CA ILE A 46 -10.32 0.00 -4.78
C ILE A 46 -11.03 -1.20 -5.38
N THR A 47 -11.81 -1.90 -4.56
CA THR A 47 -12.62 -3.03 -5.00
C THR A 47 -13.94 -2.56 -5.62
N LYS A 48 -14.67 -3.48 -6.28
CA LYS A 48 -15.98 -3.21 -6.88
C LYS A 48 -16.99 -2.59 -5.90
N ASP A 49 -16.92 -2.96 -4.62
CA ASP A 49 -17.80 -2.45 -3.56
C ASP A 49 -17.27 -1.17 -2.89
N GLY A 50 -16.15 -0.63 -3.35
CA GLY A 50 -15.53 0.60 -2.85
C GLY A 50 -14.55 0.40 -1.70
N ARG A 51 -14.35 -0.82 -1.19
CA ARG A 51 -13.33 -1.06 -0.14
C ARG A 51 -11.92 -0.78 -0.65
N GLU A 52 -11.12 -0.18 0.22
CA GLU A 52 -9.70 0.05 0.03
C GLU A 52 -8.89 -1.15 0.54
N ILE A 53 -7.99 -1.67 -0.30
CA ILE A 53 -7.05 -2.73 0.06
C ILE A 53 -5.64 -2.17 -0.14
N PRO A 54 -4.85 -1.97 0.93
CA PRO A 54 -3.45 -1.63 0.77
C PRO A 54 -2.71 -2.82 0.15
N VAL A 55 -1.98 -2.55 -0.93
CA VAL A 55 -1.25 -3.55 -1.67
C VAL A 55 0.21 -3.14 -1.88
N ASN A 56 1.09 -4.13 -1.93
CA ASN A 56 2.45 -4.00 -2.45
C ASN A 56 2.48 -4.63 -3.84
N ILE A 57 2.87 -3.85 -4.85
CA ILE A 57 2.78 -4.21 -6.25
C ILE A 57 4.20 -4.39 -6.81
N ASN A 58 4.42 -5.54 -7.45
CA ASN A 58 5.63 -5.87 -8.19
C ASN A 58 5.32 -5.93 -9.70
N PRO A 59 5.57 -4.84 -10.44
CA PRO A 59 5.44 -4.83 -11.89
C PRO A 59 6.69 -5.36 -12.58
N ASN A 60 6.51 -6.21 -13.58
CA ASN A 60 7.57 -6.69 -14.47
C ASN A 60 7.14 -6.53 -15.92
N MET A 61 8.03 -6.00 -16.75
CA MET A 61 7.78 -5.78 -18.17
C MET A 61 8.58 -6.77 -19.00
N PHE A 62 7.94 -7.40 -19.97
CA PHE A 62 8.53 -8.43 -20.83
C PHE A 62 7.80 -8.47 -22.18
N GLU A 63 8.42 -9.11 -23.17
CA GLU A 63 7.80 -9.34 -24.47
C GLU A 63 6.94 -10.61 -24.42
N PHE A 64 5.71 -10.51 -24.88
CA PHE A 64 4.77 -11.63 -24.97
C PHE A 64 4.08 -11.58 -26.32
N HIS A 65 4.26 -12.62 -27.15
CA HIS A 65 3.76 -12.66 -28.52
C HIS A 65 4.13 -11.44 -29.39
N GLY A 66 5.35 -10.90 -29.22
CA GLY A 66 5.82 -9.72 -29.96
C GLY A 66 5.30 -8.39 -29.41
N GLU A 67 4.50 -8.40 -28.34
CA GLU A 67 3.97 -7.21 -27.70
C GLU A 67 4.60 -6.97 -26.33
N LEU A 68 4.91 -5.70 -26.04
CA LEU A 68 5.44 -5.31 -24.74
C LEU A 68 4.32 -5.37 -23.69
N THR A 69 4.45 -6.29 -22.76
CA THR A 69 3.43 -6.59 -21.74
C THR A 69 3.97 -6.30 -20.34
N VAL A 70 3.08 -5.80 -19.46
CA VAL A 70 3.38 -5.61 -18.04
C VAL A 70 2.55 -6.59 -17.22
N LEU A 71 3.22 -7.44 -16.45
CA LEU A 71 2.60 -8.28 -15.41
C LEU A 71 2.80 -7.62 -14.06
N CYS A 72 1.70 -7.33 -13.37
CA CYS A 72 1.68 -6.81 -12.02
C CYS A 72 1.23 -7.88 -11.03
N VAL A 73 2.05 -8.15 -10.01
CA VAL A 73 1.65 -8.97 -8.86
C VAL A 73 1.36 -8.04 -7.69
N ALA A 74 0.09 -7.98 -7.27
CA ALA A 74 -0.34 -7.17 -6.13
C ALA A 74 -0.58 -8.07 -4.90
N ARG A 75 0.19 -7.83 -3.83
CA ARG A 75 0.05 -8.52 -2.55
C ARG A 75 -0.69 -7.62 -1.57
N ASP A 76 -1.78 -8.12 -1.01
CA ASP A 76 -2.46 -7.47 0.11
C ASP A 76 -1.54 -7.38 1.34
N ILE A 77 -1.38 -6.18 1.88
CA ILE A 77 -0.53 -5.88 3.05
C ILE A 77 -1.35 -5.34 4.24
N SER A 78 -2.66 -5.59 4.26
CA SER A 78 -3.57 -5.12 5.32
C SER A 78 -3.13 -5.58 6.70
N GLU A 79 -2.80 -6.87 6.85
CA GLU A 79 -2.35 -7.45 8.12
C GLU A 79 -1.06 -6.78 8.62
N ARG A 80 -0.09 -6.57 7.73
CA ARG A 80 1.17 -5.88 8.08
C ARG A 80 0.90 -4.45 8.56
N LYS A 81 0.07 -3.67 7.84
CA LYS A 81 -0.25 -2.29 8.24
C LYS A 81 -1.02 -2.23 9.55
N GLN A 82 -1.90 -3.21 9.84
CA GLN A 82 -2.60 -3.29 11.11
C GLN A 82 -1.64 -3.56 12.27
N ALA A 83 -0.70 -4.49 12.10
CA ALA A 83 0.32 -4.78 13.11
C ALA A 83 1.22 -3.56 13.39
N GLU A 84 1.66 -2.86 12.34
CA GLU A 84 2.47 -1.63 12.46
C GLU A 84 1.72 -0.53 13.21
N LYS A 85 0.43 -0.32 12.90
CA LYS A 85 -0.41 0.66 13.59
C LYS A 85 -0.60 0.31 15.07
N GLY A 86 -0.85 -0.96 15.39
CA GLY A 86 -0.99 -1.41 16.78
C GLY A 86 0.29 -1.19 17.59
N LYS A 87 1.46 -1.48 17.01
CA LYS A 87 2.76 -1.22 17.63
C LYS A 87 2.95 0.28 17.91
N GLN A 88 2.68 1.13 16.92
CA GLN A 88 2.81 2.59 17.09
C GLN A 88 1.88 3.15 18.18
N GLN A 89 0.65 2.63 18.27
CA GLN A 89 -0.30 3.03 19.31
C GLN A 89 0.20 2.64 20.70
N LEU A 90 0.74 1.43 20.86
CA LEU A 90 1.28 0.98 22.14
C LEU A 90 2.52 1.79 22.54
N GLU A 91 3.44 2.06 21.61
CA GLU A 91 4.61 2.90 21.85
C GLU A 91 4.21 4.32 22.29
N ALA A 92 3.21 4.92 21.64
CA ALA A 92 2.69 6.24 22.03
C ALA A 92 2.07 6.23 23.44
N GLN A 93 1.31 5.19 23.79
CA GLN A 93 0.74 5.04 25.14
C GLN A 93 1.83 4.88 26.21
N LEU A 94 2.86 4.07 25.95
CA LEU A 94 3.99 3.89 26.86
C LEU A 94 4.75 5.20 27.08
N GLN A 95 5.03 5.95 26.02
CA GLN A 95 5.69 7.26 26.14
C GLN A 95 4.85 8.26 26.94
N GLN A 96 3.53 8.26 26.76
CA GLN A 96 2.65 9.13 27.53
C GLN A 96 2.62 8.76 29.02
N ALA A 97 2.59 7.46 29.35
CA ALA A 97 2.60 6.99 30.73
C ALA A 97 3.91 7.36 31.45
N GLN A 98 5.06 7.15 30.81
CA GLN A 98 6.39 7.50 31.36
C GLN A 98 6.52 9.01 31.64
N ARG A 99 5.96 9.87 30.77
CA ARG A 99 5.95 11.32 31.00
C ARG A 99 5.12 11.72 32.22
N MET A 100 3.97 11.07 32.43
CA MET A 100 3.12 11.35 33.60
C MET A 100 3.78 10.90 34.90
N GLU A 101 4.47 9.75 34.89
CA GLU A 101 5.22 9.26 36.06
C GLU A 101 6.37 10.20 36.46
N ALA A 102 7.12 10.72 35.48
CA ALA A 102 8.20 11.69 35.71
C ALA A 102 7.69 13.04 36.25
N LEU A 103 6.49 13.47 35.85
CA LEU A 103 5.87 14.69 36.36
C LEU A 103 5.31 14.49 37.79
N GLY A 104 4.77 13.31 38.09
CA GLY A 104 4.25 12.97 39.41
C GLY A 104 5.33 12.80 40.49
N THR A 105 6.51 12.29 40.13
CA THR A 105 7.64 12.13 41.06
C THR A 105 8.29 13.45 41.47
N LEU A 106 8.23 14.50 40.64
CA LEU A 106 8.72 15.84 40.99
C LEU A 106 7.73 16.66 41.86
N GLY A 107 6.44 16.32 41.84
CA GLY A 107 5.41 17.01 42.63
C GLY A 107 5.16 16.44 44.03
N GLY A 108 5.63 15.21 44.30
CA GLY A 108 5.41 14.51 45.58
C GLY A 108 6.53 14.64 46.61
N GLY A 109 7.58 15.42 46.31
CA GLY A 109 8.72 15.66 47.19
C GLY A 109 8.70 17.06 47.79
N VAL A 110 7.74 17.33 48.68
CA VAL A 110 7.80 18.43 49.68
C VAL A 110 7.26 17.91 51.00
#